data_AF-A0A3L7PPB7-F1
#
_entry.id   AF-A0A3L7PPB7-F1
#
_cell.length_a   1.000
_cell.length_b   1.000
_cell.length_c   1.000
_cell.angle_alpha   90.00
_cell.angle_beta   90.00
_cell.angle_gamma   90.00
#
_symmetry.space_group_name_H-M   'P 1'
#
loop_
_entity.id
_entity.type
_entity.pdbx_description
1 polymer ?
#
loop_
_entity_poly.entity_id
_entity_poly.type
_entity_poly.pdbx_seq_one_letter_code
_entity_poly.pdbx_strand_id
1 'polypeptide(L)' 'MKAERVLAELNRLRQDLDKDPKDSEWFTLHHAFCFISYKMGDFQKYLDENIKPGDEPEFD' A
#
# COMPACT_ATOMS: atom_id res chain seq x y z
N MET A 1 11.79 -2.23 -6.49
CA MET A 1 10.93 -2.38 -5.31
C MET A 1 9.90 -3.50 -5.54
N LYS A 2 9.51 -4.25 -4.51
CA LYS A 2 8.45 -5.27 -4.62
C LYS A 2 7.11 -4.71 -4.15
N ALA A 3 6.04 -4.90 -4.93
CA ALA A 3 4.69 -4.45 -4.61
C ALA A 3 4.21 -5.00 -3.26
N GLU A 4 4.60 -6.22 -2.92
CA GLU A 4 4.28 -6.87 -1.65
C GLU A 4 4.83 -6.09 -0.44
N ARG A 5 6.02 -5.47 -0.57
CA ARG A 5 6.62 -4.67 0.52
C ARG A 5 5.81 -3.40 0.77
N VAL A 6 5.41 -2.70 -0.29
CA VAL A 6 4.61 -1.48 -0.18
C VAL A 6 3.19 -1.81 0.32
N LEU A 7 2.60 -2.91 -0.13
CA LEU A 7 1.30 -3.39 0.35
C LEU A 7 1.34 -3.82 1.81
N ALA A 8 2.42 -4.46 2.27
CA ALA A 8 2.60 -4.82 3.66
C ALA A 8 2.62 -3.55 4.54
N GLU A 9 3.35 -2.52 4.14
CA GLU A 9 3.40 -1.27 4.88
C GLU A 9 2.06 -0.52 4.85
N LEU A 10 1.37 -0.48 3.70
CA LEU A 10 0.02 0.08 3.63
C LEU A 10 -0.96 -0.66 4.56
N ASN A 11 -0.82 -1.98 4.68
CA ASN A 11 -1.62 -2.75 5.62
C ASN A 11 -1.25 -2.43 7.07
N ARG A 12 0.04 -2.25 7.39
CA ARG A 12 0.51 -1.84 8.73
C ARG A 12 -0.13 -0.51 9.13
N LEU A 13 -0.01 0.52 8.27
CA LEU A 13 -0.63 1.84 8.46
C LEU A 13 -2.15 1.73 8.69
N ARG A 14 -2.83 0.87 7.92
CA ARG A 14 -4.26 0.61 8.11
C ARG A 14 -4.58 -0.08 9.44
N GLN A 15 -3.70 -0.97 9.93
CA GLN A 15 -3.89 -1.67 11.21
C GLN A 15 -3.66 -0.77 12.42
N ASP A 16 -2.91 0.33 12.26
CA ASP A 16 -2.66 1.30 13.34
C ASP A 16 -3.91 2.12 13.72
N LEU A 17 -5.00 2.01 12.95
CA LEU A 17 -6.28 2.71 13.15
C LEU A 17 -7.37 1.77 13.71
N ASP A 18 -8.39 2.35 14.35
CA ASP A 18 -9.46 1.65 15.09
C ASP A 18 -10.47 0.85 14.25
N LYS A 19 -10.18 0.59 12.97
CA LYS A 19 -11.04 -0.16 12.04
C LYS A 19 -12.48 0.34 11.95
N ASP A 20 -12.70 1.60 12.27
CA ASP A 20 -14.02 2.22 12.18
C ASP A 20 -14.34 2.58 10.71
N PRO A 21 -15.38 2.00 10.10
CA PRO A 21 -15.79 2.35 8.74
C PRO A 21 -16.33 3.78 8.59
N LYS A 22 -16.58 4.49 9.70
CA LYS A 22 -16.95 5.92 9.69
C LYS A 22 -15.74 6.83 9.81
N ASP A 23 -14.59 6.31 10.22
CA ASP A 23 -13.34 7.04 10.21
C ASP A 23 -12.85 7.19 8.77
N SER A 24 -12.68 8.43 8.31
CA SER A 24 -12.29 8.71 6.92
C SER A 24 -10.88 8.22 6.58
N GLU A 25 -9.97 8.20 7.54
CA GLU A 25 -8.60 7.73 7.35
C GLU A 25 -8.59 6.21 7.19
N TRP A 26 -9.27 5.48 8.10
CA TRP A 26 -9.37 4.03 7.95
C TRP A 26 -10.13 3.65 6.69
N PHE A 27 -11.25 4.30 6.39
CA PHE A 27 -12.07 4.00 5.21
C PHE A 27 -11.26 4.13 3.91
N THR A 28 -10.47 5.20 3.78
CA THR A 28 -9.64 5.43 2.58
C THR A 28 -8.50 4.42 2.48
N LEU A 29 -7.74 4.20 3.55
CA LEU A 29 -6.65 3.22 3.57
C LEU A 29 -7.16 1.79 3.34
N HIS A 30 -8.32 1.43 3.92
CA HIS A 30 -8.95 0.13 3.73
C HIS A 30 -9.29 -0.13 2.27
N HIS A 31 -10.01 0.80 1.63
CA HIS A 31 -10.44 0.58 0.26
C HIS A 31 -9.29 0.71 -0.74
N ALA A 32 -8.29 1.56 -0.47
CA ALA A 32 -7.06 1.60 -1.26
C ALA A 32 -6.29 0.27 -1.16
N PHE A 33 -6.08 -0.26 0.05
CA PHE A 33 -5.43 -1.54 0.27
C PHE A 33 -6.15 -2.68 -0.47
N CYS A 34 -7.47 -2.77 -0.32
CA CYS A 34 -8.28 -3.81 -0.99
C CYS A 34 -8.17 -3.69 -2.51
N PHE A 35 -8.32 -2.49 -3.06
CA PHE A 35 -8.24 -2.28 -4.51
C PHE A 35 -6.87 -2.62 -5.07
N ILE A 36 -5.79 -2.12 -4.47
CA ILE A 36 -4.42 -2.37 -4.93
C ILE A 36 -4.08 -3.87 -4.79
N SER A 37 -4.54 -4.54 -3.74
CA SER A 37 -4.36 -5.99 -3.57
C SER A 37 -4.99 -6.79 -4.72
N TYR A 38 -6.15 -6.37 -5.23
CA TYR A 38 -6.76 -6.98 -6.43
C TYR A 38 -6.03 -6.64 -7.73
N LYS A 39 -5.31 -5.52 -7.75
CA LYS A 39 -4.58 -4.98 -8.91
C LYS A 39 -3.06 -5.09 -8.74
N MET A 40 -2.58 -6.08 -7.99
CA MET A 40 -1.17 -6.19 -7.60
C MET A 40 -0.21 -6.22 -8.79
N GLY A 41 -0.60 -6.85 -9.91
CA GLY A 41 0.21 -6.86 -11.14
C GLY A 41 0.36 -5.48 -11.78
N ASP A 42 -0.74 -4.72 -11.88
CA ASP A 42 -0.70 -3.34 -12.39
C ASP A 42 0.12 -2.44 -11.47
N PHE A 43 0.01 -2.67 -10.16
CA PHE A 43 0.79 -1.92 -9.16
C PHE A 43 2.28 -2.23 -9.23
N GLN A 44 2.67 -3.51 -9.39
CA GLN A 44 4.08 -3.88 -9.60
C GLN A 44 4.63 -3.19 -10.85
N LYS A 45 3.89 -3.20 -11.96
CA LYS A 45 4.29 -2.52 -13.19
C LYS A 45 4.49 -1.01 -12.96
N TYR A 46 3.57 -0.36 -12.28
CA TYR A 46 3.71 1.05 -11.93
C TYR A 46 4.98 1.32 -11.12
N LEU A 47 5.27 0.50 -10.11
CA LEU A 47 6.49 0.65 -9.29
C LEU A 47 7.76 0.45 -10.12
N ASP A 48 7.79 -0.54 -11.00
CA ASP A 48 8.94 -0.81 -11.88
C ASP A 48 9.22 0.36 -12.85
N GLU A 49 8.17 1.03 -13.33
CA GLU A 49 8.29 2.19 -14.25
C GLU A 49 8.71 3.48 -13.54
N ASN A 50 8.32 3.65 -12.27
CA ASN A 50 8.41 4.94 -11.60
C ASN A 50 9.43 5.00 -10.45
N ILE A 51 9.87 3.86 -9.91
CA ILE A 51 10.84 3.81 -8.81
C ILE A 51 12.18 3.29 -9.34
N LYS A 52 13.20 4.14 -9.26
CA LYS A 52 14.56 3.75 -9.66
C LYS A 52 15.25 2.99 -8.54
N PRO A 53 16.17 2.07 -8.86
CA PRO A 53 17.01 1.44 -7.85
C PRO A 53 17.75 2.50 -7.02
N GLY A 54 17.54 2.47 -5.70
CA GLY A 54 18.13 3.44 -4.76
C GLY A 54 17.22 4.58 -4.31
N ASP A 55 16.09 4.82 -4.99
CA ASP A 55 15.05 5.79 -4.56
C ASP A 55 14.01 5.13 -3.63
N GLU A 56 14.29 3.92 -3.20
CA GLU A 56 13.41 3.04 -2.43
C GLU A 56 13.51 3.37 -0.94
N PRO A 57 12.40 3.61 -0.22
CA PRO A 57 12.45 3.75 1.23
C PRO A 57 12.81 2.41 1.89
N GLU A 58 13.45 2.49 3.05
CA GLU A 58 13.54 1.36 3.96
C GLU A 58 12.18 1.22 4.67
N PHE A 59 11.63 0.01 4.61
CA PHE A 59 10.47 -0.38 5.39
C PHE A 59 10.99 -1.19 6.58
N ASP A 60 10.58 -0.82 7.79
CA ASP A 60 10.90 -1.52 9.04
C ASP A 60 10.15 -2.85 9.18
#